data_AF-A0ABD3MBQ4-F1
#
_entry.id   AF-A0ABD3MBQ4-F1
#
_cell.length_a   1.000
_cell.length_b   1.000
_cell.length_c   1.000
_cell.angle_alpha   90.00
_cell.angle_beta   90.00
_cell.angle_gamma   90.00
#
_symmetry.space_group_name_H-M   'P 1'
#
loop_
_entity.id
_entity.type
_entity.pdbx_description
1 polymer ?
#
loop_
_entity_poly.entity_id
_entity_poly.type
_entity_poly.pdbx_seq_one_letter_code
_entity_poly.pdbx_strand_id
1 'polypeptide(L)'
;MVTCPVHDNLSSCWDVSAVAEMNYMFYNAAAFIGDLSGWDVSSVTDMSDMFNGATAFNSDLSSWNVSSVTDMSDMFHNATSFNGDLSSWDDSSVTNMYQMFAGATAFNGNLSRWNISSVTDMSSTFQSAESFNQDLCHWGDEFPYSSAPDIFAESGCTFQAQPTLDRQGPFCASSSCPSSGQSYRVIGMETQHERFVQDYDVMYILMRSLVSIK
;
A
#
# COMPACT_ATOMS: atom_id res chain seq x y z
N MET A 1 29.77 -24.32 5.50
CA MET A 1 29.29 -23.75 4.22
C MET A 1 28.02 -24.49 3.88
N VAL A 2 26.87 -23.86 3.99
CA VAL A 2 25.60 -24.43 3.52
C VAL A 2 25.61 -24.30 2.00
N THR A 3 25.69 -25.43 1.30
CA THR A 3 25.59 -25.45 -0.16
C THR A 3 24.11 -25.49 -0.54
N CYS A 4 23.60 -24.40 -1.09
CA CYS A 4 22.26 -24.35 -1.66
C CYS A 4 22.33 -24.77 -3.13
N PRO A 5 21.61 -25.83 -3.55
CA PRO A 5 21.44 -26.15 -4.96
C PRO A 5 20.74 -24.97 -5.66
N VAL A 6 21.28 -24.54 -6.78
CA VAL A 6 20.88 -23.32 -7.53
C VAL A 6 19.47 -23.39 -8.15
N HIS A 7 18.66 -24.37 -7.76
CA HIS A 7 17.39 -24.71 -8.41
C HIS A 7 16.20 -24.89 -7.46
N ASP A 8 16.38 -24.75 -6.13
CA ASP A 8 15.27 -24.87 -5.18
C ASP A 8 15.15 -23.61 -4.29
N ASN A 9 13.89 -23.29 -3.98
CA ASN A 9 13.39 -22.17 -3.17
C ASN A 9 14.34 -21.75 -2.03
N LEU A 10 14.71 -20.45 -1.98
CA LEU A 10 15.63 -19.88 -0.99
C LEU A 10 15.13 -20.07 0.46
N SER A 11 13.81 -20.20 0.67
CA SER A 11 13.21 -20.47 1.98
C SER A 11 13.63 -21.81 2.60
N SER A 12 14.02 -22.80 1.79
CA SER A 12 14.51 -24.10 2.31
C SER A 12 15.96 -24.05 2.82
N CYS A 13 16.64 -22.94 2.51
CA CYS A 13 18.08 -22.83 2.64
C CYS A 13 18.48 -21.85 3.74
N TRP A 14 17.76 -20.74 3.86
CA TRP A 14 18.04 -19.65 4.78
C TRP A 14 16.86 -19.50 5.73
N ASP A 15 17.06 -19.90 6.98
CA ASP A 15 16.14 -19.57 8.07
C ASP A 15 16.42 -18.13 8.52
N VAL A 16 15.45 -17.24 8.23
CA VAL A 16 15.53 -15.81 8.55
C VAL A 16 14.59 -15.40 9.69
N SER A 17 13.94 -16.36 10.36
CA SER A 17 12.93 -16.09 11.39
C SER A 17 13.44 -15.30 12.61
N ALA A 18 14.75 -15.35 12.85
CA ALA A 18 15.43 -14.62 13.93
C ALA A 18 16.18 -13.36 13.47
N VAL A 19 16.09 -12.99 12.19
CA VAL A 19 16.73 -11.79 11.65
C VAL A 19 15.90 -10.57 12.05
N ALA A 20 16.53 -9.59 12.70
CA ALA A 20 15.90 -8.33 13.06
C ALA A 20 16.09 -7.25 11.98
N GLU A 21 17.21 -7.28 11.26
CA GLU A 21 17.60 -6.24 10.32
C GLU A 21 17.89 -6.89 8.96
N MET A 22 17.13 -6.51 7.92
CA MET A 22 17.29 -6.98 6.54
C MET A 22 17.72 -5.87 5.60
N ASN A 23 18.13 -4.73 6.14
CA ASN A 23 18.55 -3.60 5.36
C ASN A 23 19.72 -3.94 4.41
N TYR A 24 19.68 -3.39 3.20
CA TYR A 24 20.65 -3.60 2.12
C TYR A 24 20.84 -5.05 1.62
N MET A 25 20.04 -6.03 2.06
CA MET A 25 20.30 -7.45 1.80
C MET A 25 20.46 -7.81 0.31
N PHE A 26 19.69 -7.18 -0.57
CA PHE A 26 19.76 -7.33 -2.03
C PHE A 26 20.03 -5.99 -2.74
N TYR A 27 20.71 -5.07 -2.06
CA TYR A 27 21.09 -3.77 -2.61
C TYR A 27 21.92 -3.92 -3.90
N ASN A 28 21.46 -3.27 -4.97
CA ASN A 28 22.00 -3.34 -6.33
C ASN A 28 22.16 -4.77 -6.88
N ALA A 29 21.40 -5.74 -6.36
CA ALA A 29 21.37 -7.08 -6.90
C ALA A 29 20.51 -7.13 -8.18
N ALA A 30 20.95 -6.42 -9.22
CA ALA A 30 20.18 -6.17 -10.44
C ALA A 30 19.67 -7.44 -11.15
N ALA A 31 20.36 -8.56 -11.00
CA ALA A 31 19.98 -9.85 -11.59
C ALA A 31 19.21 -10.78 -10.63
N PHE A 32 18.86 -10.32 -9.43
CA PHE A 32 18.20 -11.13 -8.42
C PHE A 32 16.73 -11.38 -8.78
N ILE A 33 16.36 -12.66 -8.82
CA ILE A 33 15.02 -13.17 -9.16
C ILE A 33 14.58 -14.28 -8.18
N GLY A 34 15.18 -14.32 -6.99
CA GLY A 34 14.99 -15.41 -6.05
C GLY A 34 13.59 -15.43 -5.44
N ASP A 35 13.02 -16.62 -5.26
CA ASP A 35 11.76 -16.81 -4.56
C ASP A 35 11.96 -16.62 -3.05
N LEU A 36 11.20 -15.68 -2.46
CA LEU A 36 11.24 -15.31 -1.05
C LEU A 36 9.90 -15.56 -0.33
N SER A 37 8.93 -16.17 -1.00
CA SER A 37 7.56 -16.34 -0.49
C SER A 37 7.48 -17.15 0.81
N GLY A 38 8.48 -17.99 1.08
CA GLY A 38 8.57 -18.82 2.28
C GLY A 38 9.38 -18.23 3.43
N TRP A 39 9.85 -16.98 3.32
CA TRP A 39 10.60 -16.34 4.41
C TRP A 39 9.68 -15.89 5.54
N ASP A 40 10.06 -16.22 6.78
CA ASP A 40 9.44 -15.65 7.97
C ASP A 40 10.16 -14.36 8.35
N VAL A 41 9.54 -13.22 8.01
CA VAL A 41 10.07 -11.88 8.28
C VAL A 41 9.42 -11.22 9.50
N SER A 42 8.66 -11.97 10.30
CA SER A 42 7.86 -11.40 11.40
C SER A 42 8.65 -10.73 12.52
N SER A 43 9.94 -11.07 12.65
CA SER A 43 10.87 -10.47 13.61
C SER A 43 11.63 -9.24 13.08
N VAL A 44 11.49 -8.92 11.79
CA VAL A 44 12.26 -7.86 11.13
C VAL A 44 11.69 -6.49 11.49
N THR A 45 12.57 -5.56 11.85
CA THR A 45 12.27 -4.17 12.20
C THR A 45 12.75 -3.16 11.17
N ASP A 46 13.79 -3.49 10.40
CA ASP A 46 14.37 -2.64 9.35
C ASP A 46 14.49 -3.40 8.02
N MET A 47 13.82 -2.89 6.99
CA MET A 47 13.90 -3.37 5.61
C MET A 47 14.43 -2.30 4.64
N SER A 48 15.04 -1.23 5.16
CA SER A 48 15.56 -0.12 4.35
C SER A 48 16.53 -0.61 3.27
N ASP A 49 16.43 -0.05 2.07
CA ASP A 49 17.29 -0.38 0.92
C ASP A 49 17.32 -1.86 0.49
N MET A 50 16.46 -2.73 1.05
CA MET A 50 16.59 -4.19 0.89
C MET A 50 16.65 -4.63 -0.57
N PHE A 51 15.84 -4.03 -1.45
CA PHE A 51 15.81 -4.30 -2.89
C PHE A 51 16.17 -3.06 -3.74
N ASN A 52 16.81 -2.05 -3.16
CA ASN A 52 17.19 -0.84 -3.90
C ASN A 52 18.11 -1.22 -5.09
N GLY A 53 17.72 -0.89 -6.31
CA GLY A 53 18.46 -1.21 -7.53
C GLY A 53 18.39 -2.68 -7.95
N ALA A 54 17.54 -3.50 -7.33
CA ALA A 54 17.27 -4.88 -7.76
C ALA A 54 16.32 -4.89 -8.98
N THR A 55 16.82 -4.41 -10.12
CA THR A 55 16.00 -4.09 -11.30
C THR A 55 15.22 -5.27 -11.90
N ALA A 56 15.67 -6.51 -11.74
CA ALA A 56 14.96 -7.71 -12.21
C ALA A 56 14.01 -8.33 -11.17
N PHE A 57 13.98 -7.82 -9.93
CA PHE A 57 13.24 -8.43 -8.83
C PHE A 57 11.73 -8.20 -8.96
N ASN A 58 10.94 -9.27 -8.83
CA ASN A 58 9.48 -9.23 -8.85
C ASN A 58 8.86 -10.49 -8.21
N SER A 59 9.40 -10.91 -7.06
CA SER A 59 8.92 -12.11 -6.35
C SER A 59 7.64 -11.82 -5.56
N ASP A 60 6.87 -12.87 -5.28
CA ASP A 60 5.67 -12.77 -4.44
C ASP A 60 6.06 -12.57 -2.96
N LEU A 61 5.56 -11.48 -2.38
CA LEU A 61 5.77 -11.07 -0.99
C LEU A 61 4.45 -10.97 -0.20
N SER A 62 3.34 -11.43 -0.78
CA SER A 62 1.99 -11.27 -0.19
C SER A 62 1.81 -12.02 1.14
N SER A 63 2.66 -13.03 1.41
CA SER A 63 2.66 -13.82 2.65
C SER A 63 3.47 -13.20 3.79
N TRP A 64 4.26 -12.14 3.52
CA TRP A 64 5.14 -11.56 4.51
C TRP A 64 4.35 -10.85 5.62
N ASN A 65 4.69 -11.15 6.87
CA ASN A 65 4.19 -10.42 8.02
C ASN A 65 5.16 -9.28 8.36
N VAL A 66 4.82 -8.06 7.96
CA VAL A 66 5.64 -6.85 8.16
C VAL A 66 5.20 -6.01 9.36
N SER A 67 4.31 -6.52 10.22
CA SER A 67 3.74 -5.75 11.35
C SER A 67 4.75 -5.23 12.38
N SER A 68 5.96 -5.78 12.41
CA SER A 68 7.07 -5.34 13.27
C SER A 68 7.98 -4.31 12.59
N VAL A 69 7.87 -4.11 11.27
CA VAL A 69 8.78 -3.25 10.49
C VAL A 69 8.47 -1.78 10.78
N THR A 70 9.51 -1.02 11.09
CA THR A 70 9.41 0.42 11.37
C THR A 70 10.04 1.28 10.29
N ASP A 71 10.99 0.74 9.52
CA ASP A 71 11.67 1.44 8.43
C ASP A 71 11.62 0.63 7.12
N MET A 72 11.06 1.26 6.08
CA MET A 72 10.99 0.73 4.71
C MET A 72 11.59 1.73 3.70
N SER A 73 12.42 2.68 4.14
CA SER A 73 13.00 3.68 3.25
C SER A 73 13.80 3.01 2.12
N ASP A 74 13.61 3.50 0.89
CA ASP A 74 14.28 3.00 -0.30
C ASP A 74 14.13 1.50 -0.59
N MET A 75 13.24 0.78 0.10
CA MET A 75 13.17 -0.69 0.02
C MET A 75 13.05 -1.22 -1.41
N PHE A 76 12.28 -0.55 -2.29
CA PHE A 76 12.11 -0.87 -3.71
C PHE A 76 12.60 0.27 -4.63
N HIS A 77 13.44 1.16 -4.13
CA HIS A 77 13.99 2.26 -4.93
C HIS A 77 14.70 1.71 -6.18
N ASN A 78 14.37 2.21 -7.37
CA ASN A 78 14.87 1.69 -8.66
C ASN A 78 14.70 0.17 -8.90
N ALA A 79 13.80 -0.51 -8.18
CA ALA A 79 13.40 -1.89 -8.47
C ALA A 79 12.43 -1.88 -9.67
N THR A 80 12.93 -1.56 -10.86
CA THR A 80 12.13 -1.17 -12.02
C THR A 80 11.11 -2.22 -12.49
N SER A 81 11.37 -3.52 -12.27
CA SER A 81 10.44 -4.60 -12.63
C SER A 81 9.43 -4.97 -11.53
N PHE A 82 9.57 -4.41 -10.32
CA PHE A 82 8.77 -4.80 -9.18
C PHE A 82 7.32 -4.31 -9.31
N ASN A 83 6.37 -5.24 -9.18
CA ASN A 83 4.92 -4.99 -9.16
C ASN A 83 4.20 -6.06 -8.32
N GLY A 84 4.80 -6.47 -7.20
CA GLY A 84 4.24 -7.46 -6.29
C GLY A 84 2.98 -6.97 -5.57
N ASP A 85 2.11 -7.89 -5.15
CA ASP A 85 0.94 -7.57 -4.32
C ASP A 85 1.38 -7.36 -2.87
N LEU A 86 1.12 -6.15 -2.35
CA LEU A 86 1.42 -5.72 -0.98
C LEU A 86 0.15 -5.40 -0.18
N SER A 87 -1.02 -5.73 -0.71
CA SER A 87 -2.31 -5.31 -0.13
C SER A 87 -2.67 -6.01 1.19
N SER A 88 -1.97 -7.09 1.53
CA SER A 88 -2.10 -7.86 2.76
C SER A 88 -1.18 -7.39 3.89
N TRP A 89 -0.22 -6.51 3.60
CA TRP A 89 0.74 -6.04 4.59
C TRP A 89 0.06 -5.18 5.66
N ASP A 90 0.46 -5.41 6.91
CA ASP A 90 0.12 -4.53 8.04
C ASP A 90 1.26 -3.56 8.26
N ASP A 91 1.11 -2.34 7.73
CA ASP A 91 2.10 -1.25 7.78
C ASP A 91 1.91 -0.32 8.99
N SER A 92 1.05 -0.67 9.95
CA SER A 92 0.68 0.24 11.05
C SER A 92 1.83 0.65 11.98
N SER A 93 2.94 -0.10 11.97
CA SER A 93 4.18 0.21 12.70
C SER A 93 5.20 1.03 11.90
N VAL A 94 4.99 1.19 10.59
CA VAL A 94 5.96 1.86 9.71
C VAL A 94 5.98 3.35 10.02
N THR A 95 7.19 3.89 10.19
CA THR A 95 7.41 5.32 10.48
C THR A 95 8.15 6.05 9.37
N ASN A 96 8.82 5.31 8.47
CA ASN A 96 9.64 5.85 7.39
C ASN A 96 9.36 5.10 6.07
N MET A 97 8.88 5.84 5.07
CA MET A 97 8.62 5.38 3.69
C MET A 97 9.36 6.25 2.67
N TYR A 98 10.40 6.98 3.10
CA TYR A 98 11.23 7.82 2.23
C TYR A 98 11.66 7.04 0.99
N GLN A 99 11.34 7.56 -0.20
CA GLN A 99 11.72 6.97 -1.49
C GLN A 99 11.41 5.47 -1.71
N MET A 100 10.51 4.86 -0.92
CA MET A 100 10.30 3.40 -0.91
C MET A 100 10.05 2.79 -2.30
N PHE A 101 9.30 3.48 -3.18
CA PHE A 101 9.02 3.06 -4.57
C PHE A 101 9.57 4.03 -5.61
N ALA A 102 10.49 4.93 -5.24
CA ALA A 102 11.03 5.90 -6.17
C ALA A 102 11.74 5.18 -7.34
N GLY A 103 11.38 5.51 -8.58
CA GLY A 103 11.93 4.86 -9.78
C GLY A 103 11.50 3.40 -9.98
N ALA A 104 10.58 2.85 -9.17
CA ALA A 104 9.96 1.54 -9.42
C ALA A 104 8.93 1.64 -10.55
N THR A 105 9.41 1.79 -11.79
CA THR A 105 8.58 2.23 -12.93
C THR A 105 7.41 1.30 -13.26
N ALA A 106 7.51 0.00 -12.98
CA ALA A 106 6.42 -0.96 -13.18
C ALA A 106 5.41 -1.03 -12.03
N PHE A 107 5.70 -0.43 -10.87
CA PHE A 107 4.90 -0.60 -9.67
C PHE A 107 3.55 0.11 -9.78
N ASN A 108 2.47 -0.64 -9.55
CA ASN A 108 1.10 -0.14 -9.48
C ASN A 108 0.26 -0.96 -8.49
N GLY A 109 0.89 -1.48 -7.42
CA GLY A 109 0.24 -2.29 -6.40
C GLY A 109 -0.79 -1.51 -5.59
N ASN A 110 -1.90 -2.15 -5.20
CA ASN A 110 -2.97 -1.51 -4.45
C ASN A 110 -2.58 -1.27 -2.98
N LEU A 111 -2.44 0.00 -2.59
CA LEU A 111 -2.08 0.44 -1.23
C LEU A 111 -3.25 1.11 -0.49
N SER A 112 -4.48 1.04 -1.01
CA SER A 112 -5.65 1.74 -0.45
C SER A 112 -6.01 1.36 0.99
N ARG A 113 -5.49 0.22 1.49
CA ARG A 113 -5.73 -0.28 2.86
C ARG A 113 -4.58 -0.02 3.83
N TRP A 114 -3.48 0.55 3.35
CA TRP A 114 -2.34 0.86 4.18
C TRP A 114 -2.70 1.92 5.22
N ASN A 115 -2.17 1.74 6.44
CA ASN A 115 -2.36 2.63 7.56
C ASN A 115 -1.13 3.52 7.77
N ILE A 116 -1.16 4.71 7.16
CA ILE A 116 -0.05 5.66 7.22
C ILE A 116 -0.04 6.57 8.47
N SER A 117 -0.89 6.33 9.47
CA SER A 117 -1.02 7.22 10.65
C SER A 117 0.24 7.32 11.51
N SER A 118 1.12 6.32 11.44
CA SER A 118 2.42 6.30 12.14
C SER A 118 3.56 6.89 11.30
N VAL A 119 3.34 7.14 10.01
CA VAL A 119 4.39 7.52 9.07
C VAL A 119 4.77 8.99 9.26
N THR A 120 6.06 9.23 9.45
CA THR A 120 6.62 10.57 9.69
C THR A 120 7.39 11.13 8.49
N ASP A 121 7.88 10.27 7.60
CA ASP A 121 8.53 10.65 6.34
C ASP A 121 7.99 9.80 5.18
N MET A 122 7.46 10.48 4.17
CA MET A 122 6.98 9.91 2.91
C MET A 122 7.63 10.62 1.71
N SER A 123 8.68 11.41 1.93
CA SER A 123 9.22 12.27 0.88
C SER A 123 9.62 11.42 -0.33
N SER A 124 9.13 11.81 -1.50
CA SER A 124 9.43 11.12 -2.77
C SER A 124 9.07 9.64 -2.85
N THR A 125 8.17 9.11 -2.00
CA THR A 125 7.82 7.68 -1.98
C THR A 125 7.48 7.09 -3.36
N PHE A 126 6.77 7.81 -4.23
CA PHE A 126 6.38 7.36 -5.57
C PHE A 126 7.05 8.19 -6.69
N GLN A 127 8.12 8.91 -6.39
CA GLN A 127 8.80 9.74 -7.38
C GLN A 127 9.22 8.88 -8.58
N SER A 128 8.87 9.29 -9.80
CA SER A 128 9.17 8.57 -11.05
C SER A 128 8.66 7.11 -11.09
N ALA A 129 7.68 6.75 -10.24
CA ALA A 129 6.94 5.49 -10.36
C ALA A 129 5.89 5.62 -11.48
N GLU A 130 6.35 5.54 -12.72
CA GLU A 130 5.59 5.89 -13.93
C GLU A 130 4.25 5.15 -14.09
N SER A 131 4.14 3.91 -13.61
CA SER A 131 2.90 3.12 -13.68
C SER A 131 1.96 3.36 -12.49
N PHE A 132 2.41 4.02 -11.43
CA PHE A 132 1.65 4.14 -10.19
C PHE A 132 0.48 5.11 -10.34
N ASN A 133 -0.75 4.58 -10.29
CA ASN A 133 -1.98 5.36 -10.41
C ASN A 133 -3.12 4.69 -9.61
N GLN A 134 -2.95 4.58 -8.29
CA GLN A 134 -3.92 3.96 -7.38
C GLN A 134 -4.79 4.95 -6.62
N ASP A 135 -6.01 4.52 -6.29
CA ASP A 135 -6.90 5.25 -5.38
C ASP A 135 -6.40 5.11 -3.93
N LEU A 136 -6.03 6.24 -3.35
CA LEU A 136 -5.47 6.37 -2.01
C LEU A 136 -6.39 7.18 -1.08
N CYS A 137 -7.67 7.36 -1.42
CA CYS A 137 -8.62 8.19 -0.65
C CYS A 137 -8.70 7.84 0.85
N HIS A 138 -8.35 6.61 1.24
CA HIS A 138 -8.32 6.19 2.64
C HIS A 138 -7.26 6.94 3.47
N TRP A 139 -6.19 7.41 2.84
CA TRP A 139 -5.10 8.15 3.49
C TRP A 139 -5.51 9.57 3.91
N GLY A 140 -6.67 10.05 3.42
CA GLY A 140 -7.30 11.36 3.65
C GLY A 140 -6.81 12.18 4.84
N ASP A 141 -7.16 11.79 6.06
CA ASP A 141 -6.90 12.63 7.24
C ASP A 141 -5.44 12.56 7.74
N GLU A 142 -4.68 11.54 7.34
CA GLU A 142 -3.30 11.26 7.80
C GLU A 142 -2.22 11.69 6.79
N PHE A 143 -2.61 12.02 5.55
CA PHE A 143 -1.66 12.27 4.46
C PHE A 143 -0.88 13.59 4.63
N PRO A 144 0.46 13.60 4.44
CA PRO A 144 1.30 14.80 4.56
C PRO A 144 1.15 15.73 3.34
N TYR A 145 0.05 16.46 3.29
CA TYR A 145 -0.34 17.32 2.17
C TYR A 145 0.73 18.33 1.71
N SER A 146 1.59 18.81 2.60
CA SER A 146 2.68 19.74 2.24
C SER A 146 3.75 19.12 1.34
N SER A 147 3.94 17.80 1.43
CA SER A 147 4.96 17.06 0.69
C SER A 147 4.41 16.41 -0.58
N ALA A 148 3.09 16.43 -0.78
CA ALA A 148 2.44 15.78 -1.93
C ALA A 148 3.10 16.00 -3.32
N PRO A 149 3.60 17.22 -3.66
CA PRO A 149 4.30 17.43 -4.93
C PRO A 149 5.57 16.61 -5.09
N ASP A 150 6.32 16.35 -4.01
CA ASP A 150 7.53 15.53 -4.06
C ASP A 150 7.19 14.03 -4.06
N ILE A 151 6.16 13.62 -3.32
CA ILE A 151 5.71 12.23 -3.17
C ILE A 151 5.39 11.61 -4.52
N PHE A 152 4.67 12.35 -5.37
CA PHE A 152 4.15 11.86 -6.65
C PHE A 152 4.84 12.46 -7.88
N ALA A 153 5.95 13.18 -7.70
CA ALA A 153 6.68 13.80 -8.81
C ALA A 153 6.99 12.76 -9.90
N GLU A 154 6.59 13.02 -11.15
CA GLU A 154 6.83 12.13 -12.29
C GLU A 154 6.21 10.71 -12.19
N SER A 155 5.31 10.48 -11.24
CA SER A 155 4.53 9.23 -11.17
C SER A 155 3.39 9.20 -12.21
N GLY A 156 2.79 8.02 -12.38
CA GLY A 156 1.58 7.83 -13.20
C GLY A 156 0.32 8.53 -12.66
N CYS A 157 0.40 9.12 -11.46
CA CYS A 157 -0.72 9.78 -10.80
C CYS A 157 -1.13 11.04 -11.58
N THR A 158 -2.26 10.99 -12.28
CA THR A 158 -2.72 12.07 -13.16
C THR A 158 -3.31 13.27 -12.42
N PHE A 159 -3.78 13.07 -11.18
CA PHE A 159 -4.33 14.13 -10.32
C PHE A 159 -3.31 14.54 -9.25
N GLN A 160 -2.32 15.34 -9.66
CA GLN A 160 -1.32 15.94 -8.77
C GLN A 160 -1.83 17.26 -8.14
N ALA A 161 -3.14 17.49 -8.13
CA ALA A 161 -3.72 18.78 -7.79
C ALA A 161 -3.58 19.12 -6.31
N GLN A 162 -3.21 20.37 -6.06
CA GLN A 162 -2.83 20.93 -4.77
C GLN A 162 -3.84 20.64 -3.64
N PRO A 163 -3.41 20.06 -2.51
CA PRO A 163 -4.30 19.77 -1.37
C PRO A 163 -4.80 21.00 -0.59
N THR A 164 -4.44 22.21 -1.01
CA THR A 164 -4.84 23.44 -0.32
C THR A 164 -6.15 24.03 -0.81
N LEU A 165 -6.77 23.47 -1.87
CA LEU A 165 -8.00 24.04 -2.46
C LEU A 165 -9.24 23.16 -2.28
N ASP A 166 -9.07 21.87 -2.02
CA ASP A 166 -10.13 20.99 -1.57
C ASP A 166 -9.58 19.86 -0.67
N ARG A 167 -10.37 19.36 0.27
CA ARG A 167 -10.09 18.07 0.93
C ARG A 167 -10.38 16.89 -0.03
N GLN A 168 -10.10 17.04 -1.32
CA GLN A 168 -10.33 16.00 -2.34
C GLN A 168 -9.02 15.33 -2.75
N GLY A 169 -7.87 15.98 -2.44
CA GLY A 169 -6.55 15.37 -2.22
C GLY A 169 -5.89 14.69 -3.43
N PRO A 170 -4.55 14.60 -3.48
CA PRO A 170 -3.81 13.92 -4.53
C PRO A 170 -3.82 12.41 -4.25
N PHE A 171 -4.96 11.81 -4.48
CA PHE A 171 -5.14 10.37 -4.55
C PHE A 171 -5.40 10.11 -6.01
N CYS A 172 -4.73 9.16 -6.67
CA CYS A 172 -4.86 8.96 -8.11
C CYS A 172 -6.25 8.45 -8.57
N ALA A 173 -7.28 8.72 -7.76
CA ALA A 173 -8.69 8.60 -7.99
C ALA A 173 -9.15 9.51 -9.14
N SER A 174 -9.99 8.94 -10.00
CA SER A 174 -10.66 9.66 -11.10
C SER A 174 -11.79 10.60 -10.65
N SER A 175 -12.05 10.68 -9.34
CA SER A 175 -13.14 11.45 -8.73
C SER A 175 -12.75 11.89 -7.32
N SER A 176 -13.40 12.95 -6.82
CA SER A 176 -13.19 13.45 -5.46
C SER A 176 -13.44 12.39 -4.39
N CYS A 177 -12.58 12.35 -3.37
CA CYS A 177 -12.77 11.42 -2.26
C CYS A 177 -14.09 11.69 -1.52
N PRO A 178 -14.82 10.64 -1.10
CA PRO A 178 -16.04 10.81 -0.32
C PRO A 178 -15.71 11.55 0.99
N SER A 179 -16.48 12.59 1.30
CA SER A 179 -16.29 13.41 2.51
C SER A 179 -16.42 12.56 3.78
N SER A 180 -15.55 12.85 4.76
CA SER A 180 -15.52 12.20 6.07
C SER A 180 -16.90 12.32 6.75
N GLY A 181 -17.62 11.20 6.77
CA GLY A 181 -19.03 11.13 7.18
C GLY A 181 -19.85 10.11 6.39
N GLN A 182 -19.38 9.69 5.22
CA GLN A 182 -19.87 8.47 4.56
C GLN A 182 -18.89 7.34 4.86
N SER A 183 -19.37 6.29 5.54
CA SER A 183 -18.59 5.09 5.82
C SER A 183 -17.93 4.58 4.54
N TYR A 184 -16.60 4.37 4.58
CA TYR A 184 -15.85 3.68 3.53
C TYR A 184 -16.46 2.28 3.34
N ARG A 185 -17.41 2.14 2.41
CA ARG A 185 -17.96 0.84 2.06
C ARG A 185 -16.96 0.13 1.18
N VAL A 186 -16.28 -0.84 1.77
CA VAL A 186 -15.43 -1.80 1.07
C VAL A 186 -16.28 -2.50 0.01
N ILE A 187 -15.95 -2.28 -1.27
CA ILE A 187 -16.48 -3.10 -2.37
C ILE A 187 -15.83 -4.47 -2.20
N GLY A 188 -16.49 -5.39 -1.48
CA GLY A 188 -15.95 -6.73 -1.22
C GLY A 188 -16.45 -7.45 0.03
N MET A 189 -17.28 -6.83 0.87
CA MET A 189 -17.93 -7.54 1.99
C MET A 189 -19.42 -7.23 2.03
N GLU A 190 -20.23 -8.08 1.38
CA GLU A 190 -21.66 -8.19 1.69
C GLU A 190 -21.80 -8.75 3.11
N THR A 191 -21.92 -7.86 4.10
CA THR A 191 -22.38 -8.24 5.43
C THR A 191 -23.91 -8.23 5.44
N GLN A 192 -24.50 -9.33 5.91
CA GLN A 192 -25.95 -9.62 5.96
C GLN A 192 -26.81 -8.62 6.78
N HIS A 193 -26.27 -7.45 7.13
CA HIS A 193 -26.96 -6.45 7.95
C HIS A 193 -27.72 -5.40 7.14
N GLU A 194 -27.55 -5.36 5.82
CA GLU A 194 -28.23 -4.37 4.95
C GLU A 194 -29.67 -4.74 4.56
N ARG A 195 -30.16 -5.92 4.96
CA ARG A 195 -31.58 -6.30 4.72
C ARG A 195 -32.58 -5.60 5.63
N PHE A 196 -32.15 -4.81 6.62
CA PHE A 196 -33.06 -4.18 7.58
C PHE A 196 -33.38 -2.70 7.33
N VAL A 197 -32.68 -2.01 6.42
CA VAL A 197 -32.90 -0.57 6.20
C VAL A 197 -33.92 -0.29 5.09
N GLN A 198 -34.20 -1.24 4.19
CA GLN A 198 -35.20 -1.04 3.12
C GLN A 198 -36.66 -1.15 3.60
N ASP A 199 -36.95 -1.78 4.74
CA ASP A 199 -38.34 -1.97 5.19
C ASP A 199 -38.93 -0.73 5.91
N TYR A 200 -38.09 0.15 6.49
CA TYR A 200 -38.59 1.34 7.20
C TYR A 200 -39.04 2.47 6.26
N ASP A 201 -38.41 2.64 5.10
CA ASP A 201 -38.81 3.65 4.11
C ASP A 201 -40.13 3.28 3.42
N VAL A 202 -40.35 1.99 3.15
CA VAL A 202 -41.61 1.51 2.54
C VAL A 202 -42.79 1.66 3.52
N MET A 203 -42.56 1.43 4.82
CA MET A 203 -43.59 1.63 5.84
C MET A 203 -43.94 3.12 6.04
N TYR A 204 -42.95 4.02 5.96
CA TYR A 204 -43.17 5.47 6.11
C TYR A 204 -43.93 6.07 4.91
N ILE A 205 -43.70 5.54 3.70
CA ILE A 205 -44.45 5.93 2.49
C ILE A 205 -45.90 5.42 2.55
N LEU A 206 -46.13 4.19 3.01
CA LEU A 206 -47.48 3.63 3.16
C LEU A 206 -48.32 4.31 4.25
N MET A 207 -47.71 4.76 5.37
CA MET A 207 -48.43 5.50 6.41
C MET A 207 -48.91 6.87 5.93
N ARG A 208 -48.17 7.56 5.05
CA ARG A 208 -48.61 8.85 4.48
C ARG A 208 -49.75 8.71 3.47
N SER A 209 -49.91 7.55 2.85
CA SER A 209 -51.02 7.28 1.92
C SER A 209 -52.36 7.02 2.62
N LEU A 210 -52.34 6.62 3.91
CA LEU A 210 -53.55 6.30 4.68
C LEU A 210 -54.13 7.48 5.47
N VAL A 211 -53.41 8.61 5.60
CA VAL A 211 -53.88 9.80 6.34
C VAL A 211 -54.57 10.84 5.45
N SER A 212 -54.50 10.70 4.11
CA SER A 212 -55.16 11.62 3.17
C SER A 212 -56.53 11.14 2.65
N ILE A 213 -57.15 10.14 3.27
CA ILE A 213 -58.53 9.76 3.00
C ILE A 213 -59.33 9.78 4.32
N LYS A 214 -59.75 10.98 4.73
CA LYS A 214 -60.94 11.24 5.54
C LYS A 214 -61.37 12.69 5.39
#